data_AF-A0A833XKR6-F1
#
_entry.id   AF-A0A833XKR6-F1
#
_cell.length_a   1.000
_cell.length_b   1.000
_cell.length_c   1.000
_cell.angle_alpha   90.00
_cell.angle_beta   90.00
_cell.angle_gamma   90.00
#
_symmetry.space_group_name_H-M   'P 1'
#
loop_
_entity.id
_entity.type
_entity.pdbx_description
1 polymer ?
#
loop_
_entity_poly.entity_id
_entity_poly.type
_entity_poly.pdbx_seq_one_letter_code
_entity_poly.pdbx_strand_id
1 'polypeptide(L)'
;MQVNAAATPRKVKRKIPSATTAIIMGTLLGVAQALLLIFGAKVLLRFMGVKTDSPMYIPARQYLTIRALGSPAVLLSLAMQGVFRGFKDTTTPLYATVVGDAMNVVMDPIFIFIMRLGVRGAAISHALSQYLIALILFLRLMQQVNLLAPSVKELQFGRFIKTGFLMLTRVIAVTSCVTFAAGLAARQGPIPMAAFQICLQVWLTSSLLADGLAVSGQAILAYAFTEKDHKKAITTAIRVAQMGVVVGLGLLVIVGGGLYFGAGVFTKDKNVLHLMYLGIPFIAGTQPINTLAFVLDGVNFGASDFAYTAYSMIIMAIASITSEYLLAKARGYIGIWYALIIYMGLRTVAGVWRVGTATGPWRFLRGRMLS
;
A
#
# COMPACT_ATOMS: atom_id res chain seq x y z
N MET A 1 -54.55 5.04 23.08
CA MET A 1 -53.22 5.56 22.71
C MET A 1 -52.40 4.41 22.13
N GLN A 2 -52.44 4.20 20.82
CA GLN A 2 -51.53 3.28 20.12
C GLN A 2 -50.46 4.15 19.45
N VAL A 3 -49.23 4.06 19.97
CA VAL A 3 -48.07 4.74 19.39
C VAL A 3 -47.65 3.96 18.16
N ASN A 4 -47.91 4.53 16.98
CA ASN A 4 -47.37 4.07 15.72
C ASN A 4 -45.84 4.17 15.77
N ALA A 5 -45.17 3.02 15.92
CA ALA A 5 -43.74 2.91 15.71
C ALA A 5 -43.46 3.18 14.22
N ALA A 6 -42.95 4.38 13.93
CA ALA A 6 -42.50 4.76 12.60
C ALA A 6 -41.42 3.75 12.12
N ALA A 7 -41.78 2.89 11.17
CA ALA A 7 -40.84 2.00 10.52
C ALA A 7 -39.79 2.85 9.80
N THR A 8 -38.55 2.80 10.29
CA THR A 8 -37.39 3.38 9.60
C THR A 8 -37.35 2.85 8.16
N PRO A 9 -37.18 3.71 7.14
CA PRO A 9 -37.20 3.28 5.75
C PRO A 9 -36.07 2.27 5.51
N ARG A 10 -36.42 1.03 5.15
CA ARG A 10 -35.45 0.00 4.74
C ARG A 10 -34.67 0.54 3.53
N LYS A 11 -33.40 0.89 3.74
CA LYS A 11 -32.47 1.24 2.64
C LYS A 11 -32.52 0.12 1.59
N VAL A 12 -32.95 0.46 0.37
CA VAL A 12 -32.97 -0.47 -0.76
C VAL A 12 -31.53 -0.95 -1.00
N LYS A 13 -31.29 -2.25 -0.80
CA LYS A 13 -29.96 -2.85 -0.99
C LYS A 13 -29.53 -2.76 -2.45
N ARG A 14 -28.32 -2.27 -2.71
CA ARG A 14 -27.79 -2.15 -4.07
C ARG A 14 -27.39 -3.52 -4.62
N LYS A 15 -27.67 -3.81 -5.89
CA LYS A 15 -27.16 -5.00 -6.61
C LYS A 15 -25.89 -4.62 -7.36
N ILE A 16 -24.73 -5.13 -6.94
CA ILE A 16 -23.43 -4.75 -7.50
C ILE A 16 -22.61 -6.01 -7.80
N PRO A 17 -22.66 -6.56 -9.03
CA PRO A 17 -21.98 -7.80 -9.41
C PRO A 17 -20.44 -7.73 -9.24
N SER A 18 -19.85 -6.55 -9.43
CA SER A 18 -18.40 -6.34 -9.25
C SER A 18 -17.96 -6.46 -7.78
N ALA A 19 -18.80 -6.06 -6.82
CA ALA A 19 -18.52 -6.22 -5.39
C ALA A 19 -18.52 -7.71 -5.00
N THR A 20 -19.47 -8.48 -5.51
CA THR A 20 -19.53 -9.93 -5.31
C THR A 20 -18.32 -10.63 -5.94
N THR A 21 -17.95 -10.24 -7.17
CA THR A 21 -16.73 -10.74 -7.84
C THR A 21 -15.48 -10.45 -7.00
N ALA A 22 -15.34 -9.23 -6.45
CA ALA A 22 -14.20 -8.83 -5.64
C ALA A 22 -14.09 -9.64 -4.34
N ILE A 23 -15.21 -9.90 -3.66
CA ILE A 23 -15.28 -10.73 -2.43
C ILE A 23 -14.88 -12.18 -2.72
N ILE A 24 -15.43 -12.76 -3.80
CA ILE A 24 -15.08 -14.12 -4.21
C ILE A 24 -13.60 -14.21 -4.54
N MET A 25 -13.07 -13.28 -5.35
CA MET A 25 -11.65 -13.23 -5.69
C MET A 25 -10.76 -13.05 -4.47
N GLY A 26 -11.10 -12.12 -3.57
CA GLY A 26 -10.36 -11.88 -2.34
C GLY A 26 -10.31 -13.12 -1.45
N THR A 27 -11.42 -13.85 -1.35
CA THR A 27 -11.49 -15.11 -0.59
C THR A 27 -10.67 -16.22 -1.25
N LEU A 28 -10.83 -16.44 -2.56
CA LEU A 28 -10.09 -17.47 -3.30
C LEU A 28 -8.58 -17.24 -3.26
N LEU A 29 -8.14 -16.00 -3.54
CA LEU A 29 -6.72 -15.63 -3.45
C LEU A 29 -6.21 -15.73 -2.01
N GLY A 30 -7.03 -15.37 -1.03
CA GLY A 30 -6.72 -15.49 0.40
C GLY A 30 -6.50 -16.93 0.85
N VAL A 31 -7.38 -17.84 0.44
CA VAL A 31 -7.24 -19.28 0.69
C VAL A 31 -6.03 -19.84 -0.06
N ALA A 32 -5.84 -19.49 -1.33
CA ALA A 32 -4.68 -19.92 -2.12
C ALA A 32 -3.36 -19.46 -1.46
N GLN A 33 -3.30 -18.21 -0.98
CA GLN A 33 -2.16 -17.68 -0.24
C GLN A 33 -1.94 -18.43 1.08
N ALA A 34 -3.00 -18.71 1.84
CA ALA A 34 -2.91 -19.49 3.08
C ALA A 34 -2.33 -20.89 2.84
N LEU A 35 -2.86 -21.61 1.85
CA LEU A 35 -2.38 -22.95 1.49
C LEU A 35 -0.92 -22.90 1.03
N LEU A 36 -0.57 -21.94 0.17
CA LEU A 36 0.80 -21.76 -0.30
C LEU A 36 1.78 -21.47 0.85
N LEU A 37 1.39 -20.64 1.83
CA LEU A 37 2.23 -20.35 2.99
C LEU A 37 2.33 -21.54 3.96
N ILE A 38 1.24 -22.30 4.17
CA ILE A 38 1.21 -23.46 5.08
C ILE A 38 2.04 -24.61 4.51
N PHE A 39 1.76 -25.02 3.26
CA PHE A 39 2.44 -26.14 2.62
C PHE A 39 3.84 -25.74 2.14
N GLY A 40 4.02 -24.48 1.71
CA GLY A 40 5.30 -23.94 1.29
C GLY A 40 6.22 -23.51 2.44
N ALA A 41 5.75 -23.51 3.70
CA ALA A 41 6.49 -22.98 4.85
C ALA A 41 7.95 -23.48 4.92
N LYS A 42 8.18 -24.78 4.70
CA LYS A 42 9.53 -25.37 4.74
C LYS A 42 10.44 -24.81 3.65
N VAL A 43 9.93 -24.68 2.43
CA VAL A 43 10.69 -24.18 1.27
C VAL A 43 10.96 -22.69 1.45
N LEU A 44 9.94 -21.93 1.83
CA LEU A 44 10.02 -20.48 2.06
C LEU A 44 11.03 -20.15 3.16
N LEU A 45 10.97 -20.86 4.31
CA LEU A 45 11.91 -20.63 5.41
C LEU A 45 13.36 -20.96 5.03
N ARG A 46 13.59 -22.04 4.25
CA ARG A 46 14.93 -22.35 3.73
C ARG A 46 15.43 -21.29 2.79
N PHE A 47 14.57 -20.79 1.90
CA PHE A 47 14.92 -19.71 0.99
C PHE A 47 15.25 -18.41 1.74
N MET A 48 14.57 -18.15 2.86
CA MET A 48 14.87 -17.05 3.78
C MET A 48 16.12 -17.29 4.65
N GLY A 49 16.81 -18.42 4.50
CA GLY A 49 18.05 -18.74 5.21
C GLY A 49 17.88 -19.44 6.57
N VAL A 50 16.65 -19.79 6.96
CA VAL A 50 16.39 -20.54 8.20
C VAL A 50 16.66 -22.03 7.95
N LYS A 51 17.84 -22.49 8.36
CA LYS A 51 18.22 -23.90 8.26
C LYS A 51 17.35 -24.76 9.19
N THR A 52 17.22 -26.05 8.86
CA THR A 52 16.26 -26.96 9.56
C THR A 52 16.75 -27.34 10.97
N ASP A 53 18.05 -27.31 11.18
CA ASP A 53 18.78 -27.50 12.44
C ASP A 53 18.81 -26.24 13.32
N SER A 54 18.36 -25.09 12.81
CA SER A 54 18.32 -23.86 13.58
C SER A 54 17.28 -23.95 14.71
N PRO A 55 17.59 -23.49 15.94
CA PRO A 55 16.60 -23.39 17.01
C PRO A 55 15.42 -22.47 16.63
N MET A 56 15.60 -21.58 15.65
CA MET A 56 14.54 -20.70 15.15
C MET A 56 13.56 -21.37 14.18
N TYR A 57 13.92 -22.53 13.62
CA TYR A 57 13.11 -23.18 12.59
C TYR A 57 11.70 -23.53 13.09
N ILE A 58 11.61 -24.12 14.28
CA ILE A 58 10.35 -24.56 14.86
C ILE A 58 9.42 -23.36 15.17
N PRO A 59 9.88 -22.31 15.90
CA PRO A 59 9.08 -21.10 16.13
C PRO A 59 8.68 -20.39 14.83
N ALA A 60 9.60 -20.22 13.88
CA ALA A 60 9.33 -19.53 12.62
C ALA A 60 8.28 -20.27 11.78
N ARG A 61 8.39 -21.60 11.68
CA ARG A 61 7.39 -22.42 10.98
C ARG A 61 6.03 -22.30 11.63
N GLN A 62 5.94 -22.41 12.96
CA GLN A 62 4.67 -22.31 13.67
C GLN A 62 4.03 -20.93 13.51
N TYR A 63 4.83 -19.87 13.62
CA TYR A 63 4.37 -18.50 13.38
C TYR A 63 3.80 -18.35 11.97
N LEU A 64 4.56 -18.77 10.97
CA LEU A 64 4.19 -18.65 9.57
C LEU A 64 2.90 -19.41 9.25
N THR A 65 2.78 -20.66 9.71
CA THR A 65 1.59 -21.47 9.43
C THR A 65 0.35 -20.94 10.12
N ILE A 66 0.45 -20.46 11.36
CA ILE A 66 -0.70 -19.90 12.09
C ILE A 66 -1.08 -18.55 11.48
N ARG A 67 -0.11 -17.69 11.19
CA ARG A 67 -0.35 -16.38 10.58
C ARG A 67 -0.97 -16.50 9.18
N ALA A 68 -0.61 -17.55 8.43
CA ALA A 68 -1.19 -17.85 7.13
C ALA A 68 -2.71 -18.12 7.21
N LEU A 69 -3.23 -18.62 8.34
CA LEU A 69 -4.68 -18.78 8.54
C LEU A 69 -5.42 -17.44 8.57
N GLY A 70 -4.72 -16.33 8.85
CA GLY A 70 -5.29 -14.98 8.75
C GLY A 70 -5.36 -14.43 7.32
N SER A 71 -4.62 -15.00 6.35
CA SER A 71 -4.56 -14.50 4.97
C SER A 71 -5.93 -14.39 4.26
N PRO A 72 -6.87 -15.34 4.42
CA PRO A 72 -8.21 -15.22 3.86
C PRO A 72 -8.95 -13.99 4.37
N ALA A 73 -8.88 -13.73 5.68
CA ALA A 73 -9.53 -12.58 6.30
C ALA A 73 -8.91 -11.25 5.86
N VAL A 74 -7.58 -11.20 5.72
CA VAL A 74 -6.85 -10.01 5.22
C VAL A 74 -7.30 -9.66 3.81
N LEU A 75 -7.21 -10.60 2.86
CA LEU A 75 -7.55 -10.34 1.46
C LEU A 75 -9.05 -10.06 1.27
N LEU A 76 -9.91 -10.75 2.01
CA LEU A 76 -11.35 -10.46 2.05
C LEU A 76 -11.61 -9.04 2.57
N SER A 77 -10.95 -8.64 3.66
CA SER A 77 -11.05 -7.28 4.21
C SER A 77 -10.59 -6.23 3.22
N LEU A 78 -9.45 -6.41 2.55
CA LEU A 78 -8.96 -5.48 1.53
C LEU A 78 -9.94 -5.32 0.36
N ALA A 79 -10.59 -6.42 -0.08
CA ALA A 79 -11.63 -6.36 -1.10
C ALA A 79 -12.85 -5.55 -0.62
N MET A 80 -13.35 -5.81 0.59
CA MET A 80 -14.49 -5.07 1.16
C MET A 80 -14.16 -3.59 1.39
N GLN A 81 -12.95 -3.26 1.86
CA GLN A 81 -12.49 -1.88 1.97
C GLN A 81 -12.50 -1.17 0.61
N GLY A 82 -12.11 -1.86 -0.46
CA GLY A 82 -12.23 -1.36 -1.83
C GLY A 82 -13.69 -1.05 -2.24
N VAL A 83 -14.64 -1.92 -1.84
CA VAL A 83 -16.07 -1.71 -2.09
C VAL A 83 -16.60 -0.50 -1.32
N PHE A 84 -16.30 -0.38 -0.02
CA PHE A 84 -16.70 0.77 0.80
C PHE A 84 -16.12 2.09 0.29
N ARG A 85 -14.85 2.11 -0.13
CA ARG A 85 -14.25 3.26 -0.83
C ARG A 85 -15.01 3.63 -2.09
N GLY A 86 -15.47 2.64 -2.86
CA GLY A 86 -16.36 2.85 -4.00
C GLY A 86 -17.71 3.48 -3.63
N PHE A 87 -18.20 3.26 -2.41
CA PHE A 87 -19.40 3.93 -1.87
C PHE A 87 -19.13 5.28 -1.22
N LYS A 88 -17.88 5.76 -1.24
CA LYS A 88 -17.41 6.94 -0.52
C LYS A 88 -17.53 6.81 1.02
N ASP A 89 -17.61 5.57 1.51
CA ASP A 89 -17.57 5.26 2.93
C ASP A 89 -16.14 4.85 3.31
N THR A 90 -15.36 5.80 3.82
CA THR A 90 -14.01 5.53 4.34
C THR A 90 -14.00 5.36 5.85
N THR A 91 -15.08 5.74 6.53
CA THR A 91 -15.19 5.70 8.00
C THR A 91 -15.44 4.28 8.48
N THR A 92 -16.31 3.51 7.82
CA THR A 92 -16.58 2.13 8.19
C THR A 92 -15.32 1.26 8.14
N PRO A 93 -14.52 1.26 7.05
CA PRO A 93 -13.17 0.69 7.01
C PRO A 93 -12.26 1.10 8.15
N LEU A 94 -12.16 2.40 8.43
CA LEU A 94 -11.28 2.93 9.45
C LEU A 94 -11.64 2.40 10.85
N TYR A 95 -12.92 2.47 11.22
CA TYR A 95 -13.39 1.96 12.52
C TYR A 95 -13.16 0.46 12.67
N ALA A 96 -13.43 -0.33 11.61
CA ALA A 96 -13.18 -1.76 11.65
C ALA A 96 -11.70 -2.07 11.90
N THR A 97 -10.80 -1.41 11.17
CA THR A 97 -9.35 -1.57 11.35
C THR A 97 -8.89 -1.15 12.74
N VAL A 98 -9.34 0.00 13.26
CA VAL A 98 -8.97 0.47 14.61
C VAL A 98 -9.42 -0.52 15.69
N VAL A 99 -10.64 -1.03 15.60
CA VAL A 99 -11.15 -2.02 16.56
C VAL A 99 -10.36 -3.33 16.48
N GLY A 100 -10.06 -3.80 15.27
CA GLY A 100 -9.24 -5.01 15.07
C GLY A 100 -7.81 -4.85 15.59
N ASP A 101 -7.16 -3.73 15.29
CA ASP A 101 -5.79 -3.46 15.74
C ASP A 101 -5.73 -3.25 17.25
N ALA A 102 -6.74 -2.60 17.85
CA ALA A 102 -6.84 -2.49 19.31
C ALA A 102 -7.01 -3.86 19.97
N MET A 103 -7.84 -4.74 19.40
CA MET A 103 -7.96 -6.13 19.83
C MET A 103 -6.61 -6.85 19.72
N ASN A 104 -5.86 -6.67 18.62
CA ASN A 104 -4.54 -7.28 18.45
C ASN A 104 -3.56 -6.85 19.55
N VAL A 105 -3.49 -5.55 19.83
CA VAL A 105 -2.63 -4.97 20.88
C VAL A 105 -2.97 -5.51 22.26
N VAL A 106 -4.25 -5.71 22.57
CA VAL A 106 -4.70 -6.26 23.85
C VAL A 106 -4.44 -7.77 23.93
N MET A 107 -4.66 -8.51 22.85
CA MET A 107 -4.53 -9.96 22.83
C MET A 107 -3.09 -10.46 22.78
N ASP A 108 -2.16 -9.67 22.23
CA ASP A 108 -0.74 -10.03 22.16
C ASP A 108 -0.16 -10.33 23.56
N PRO A 109 -0.20 -9.42 24.56
CA PRO A 109 0.28 -9.72 25.91
C PRO A 109 -0.43 -10.91 26.58
N ILE A 110 -1.74 -11.05 26.37
CA ILE A 110 -2.53 -12.15 26.94
C ILE A 110 -2.04 -13.49 26.40
N PHE A 111 -1.90 -13.62 25.08
CA PHE A 111 -1.49 -14.89 24.48
C PHE A 111 0.00 -15.18 24.65
N ILE A 112 0.85 -14.14 24.59
CA ILE A 112 2.29 -14.30 24.73
C ILE A 112 2.66 -14.62 26.18
N PHE A 113 2.21 -13.82 27.14
CA PHE A 113 2.68 -13.89 28.53
C PHE A 113 1.75 -14.67 29.46
N ILE A 114 0.44 -14.42 29.42
CA ILE A 114 -0.51 -15.06 30.34
C ILE A 114 -0.73 -16.53 29.96
N MET A 115 -1.04 -16.79 28.69
CA MET A 115 -1.25 -18.14 28.16
C MET A 115 0.06 -18.84 27.77
N ARG A 116 1.20 -18.16 27.88
CA ARG A 116 2.55 -18.68 27.58
C ARG A 116 2.67 -19.34 26.19
N LEU A 117 1.91 -18.86 25.20
CA LEU A 117 1.95 -19.38 23.83
C LEU A 117 3.13 -18.81 23.02
N GLY A 118 3.86 -17.84 23.57
CA GLY A 118 5.01 -17.21 22.94
C GLY A 118 4.69 -16.70 21.53
N VAL A 119 5.54 -17.05 20.56
CA VAL A 119 5.41 -16.64 19.16
C VAL A 119 4.10 -17.14 18.52
N ARG A 120 3.59 -18.31 18.93
CA ARG A 120 2.27 -18.79 18.45
C ARG A 120 1.16 -17.85 18.88
N GLY A 121 1.23 -17.35 20.11
CA GLY A 121 0.26 -16.39 20.66
C GLY A 121 0.14 -15.14 19.81
N ALA A 122 1.28 -14.53 19.42
CA ALA A 122 1.30 -13.38 18.53
C ALA A 122 0.64 -13.67 17.16
N ALA A 123 0.89 -14.85 16.58
CA ALA A 123 0.27 -15.23 15.31
C ALA A 123 -1.25 -15.43 15.42
N ILE A 124 -1.73 -16.05 16.51
CA ILE A 124 -3.17 -16.27 16.76
C ILE A 124 -3.87 -14.93 16.98
N SER A 125 -3.30 -14.06 17.82
CA SER A 125 -3.81 -12.72 18.10
C SER A 125 -4.01 -11.92 16.82
N HIS A 126 -3.00 -11.92 15.94
CA HIS A 126 -3.09 -11.26 14.65
C HIS A 126 -4.17 -11.87 13.75
N ALA A 127 -4.22 -13.20 13.63
CA ALA A 127 -5.21 -13.88 12.80
C ALA A 127 -6.65 -13.56 13.27
N LEU A 128 -6.93 -13.66 14.56
CA LEU A 128 -8.25 -13.35 15.13
C LEU A 128 -8.66 -11.89 14.89
N SER A 129 -7.71 -10.97 15.01
CA SER A 129 -7.94 -9.55 14.75
C SER A 129 -8.33 -9.29 13.29
N GLN A 130 -7.67 -9.95 12.34
CA GLN A 130 -8.02 -9.87 10.91
C GLN A 130 -9.42 -10.43 10.63
N TYR A 131 -9.80 -11.52 11.30
CA TYR A 131 -11.16 -12.07 11.21
C TYR A 131 -12.22 -11.14 11.83
N LEU A 132 -11.90 -10.42 12.91
CA LEU A 132 -12.81 -9.41 13.46
C LEU A 132 -13.02 -8.26 12.48
N ILE A 133 -11.95 -7.74 11.86
CA ILE A 133 -12.05 -6.71 10.82
C ILE A 133 -12.93 -7.20 9.68
N ALA A 134 -12.67 -8.40 9.17
CA ALA A 134 -13.45 -8.99 8.09
C ALA A 134 -14.93 -9.13 8.47
N LEU A 135 -15.22 -9.58 9.69
CA LEU A 135 -16.59 -9.74 10.19
C LEU A 135 -17.32 -8.40 10.27
N ILE A 136 -16.72 -7.37 10.87
CA ILE A 136 -17.33 -6.04 10.99
C ILE A 136 -17.67 -5.48 9.60
N LEU A 137 -16.71 -5.55 8.68
CA LEU A 137 -16.90 -5.08 7.30
C LEU A 137 -17.97 -5.87 6.58
N PHE A 138 -17.98 -7.20 6.72
CA PHE A 138 -18.96 -8.06 6.07
C PHE A 138 -20.39 -7.79 6.56
N LEU A 139 -20.58 -7.68 7.88
CA LEU A 139 -21.87 -7.34 8.47
C LEU A 139 -22.38 -5.98 7.99
N ARG A 140 -21.50 -4.97 7.94
CA ARG A 140 -21.84 -3.64 7.41
C ARG A 140 -22.15 -3.68 5.92
N LEU A 141 -21.44 -4.50 5.16
CA LEU A 141 -21.64 -4.60 3.72
C LEU A 141 -22.98 -5.28 3.38
N MET A 142 -23.36 -6.32 4.13
CA MET A 142 -24.66 -6.99 3.97
C MET A 142 -25.86 -6.08 4.25
N GLN A 143 -25.67 -4.99 5.01
CA GLN A 143 -26.71 -3.97 5.23
C GLN A 143 -26.87 -3.04 4.01
N GLN A 144 -25.83 -2.85 3.18
CA GLN A 144 -25.81 -1.89 2.07
C GLN A 144 -25.98 -2.56 0.69
N VAL A 145 -25.53 -3.80 0.54
CA VAL A 145 -25.47 -4.53 -0.74
C VAL A 145 -26.22 -5.84 -0.61
N ASN A 146 -26.99 -6.18 -1.64
CA ASN A 146 -27.53 -7.52 -1.76
C ASN A 146 -26.49 -8.38 -2.48
N LEU A 147 -25.74 -9.17 -1.71
CA LEU A 147 -24.80 -10.16 -2.23
C LEU A 147 -25.63 -11.29 -2.85
N LEU A 148 -26.04 -11.15 -4.10
CA LEU A 148 -26.73 -12.21 -4.83
C LEU A 148 -25.75 -13.36 -5.09
N ALA A 149 -26.26 -14.60 -5.12
CA ALA A 149 -25.56 -15.72 -5.74
C ALA A 149 -25.38 -15.38 -7.23
N PRO A 150 -24.18 -15.01 -7.67
CA PRO A 150 -24.00 -14.49 -9.02
C PRO A 150 -24.16 -15.63 -10.01
N SER A 151 -24.85 -15.38 -11.12
CA SER A 151 -24.67 -16.19 -12.32
C SER A 151 -23.19 -16.10 -12.70
N VAL A 152 -22.51 -17.23 -12.93
CA VAL A 152 -21.07 -17.28 -13.26
C VAL A 152 -20.73 -16.40 -14.47
N LYS A 153 -21.70 -16.13 -15.35
CA LYS A 153 -21.59 -15.24 -16.53
C LYS A 153 -21.50 -13.75 -16.20
N GLU A 154 -21.95 -13.31 -15.01
CA GLU A 154 -21.89 -11.91 -14.58
C GLU A 154 -20.57 -11.56 -13.86
N LEU A 155 -19.73 -12.56 -13.59
CA LEU A 155 -18.49 -12.40 -12.87
C LEU A 155 -17.39 -11.87 -13.79
N GLN A 156 -16.79 -10.75 -13.40
CA GLN A 156 -15.78 -10.05 -14.21
C GLN A 156 -14.34 -10.59 -14.00
N PHE A 157 -14.17 -11.91 -13.83
CA PHE A 157 -12.89 -12.53 -13.49
C PHE A 157 -11.73 -12.12 -14.41
N GLY A 158 -11.94 -12.16 -15.73
CA GLY A 158 -10.90 -11.83 -16.70
C GLY A 158 -10.37 -10.39 -16.56
N ARG A 159 -11.25 -9.43 -16.23
CA ARG A 159 -10.87 -8.04 -15.96
C ARG A 159 -10.04 -7.93 -14.69
N PHE A 160 -10.45 -8.60 -13.61
CA PHE A 160 -9.72 -8.59 -12.34
C PHE A 160 -8.34 -9.23 -12.46
N ILE A 161 -8.21 -10.36 -13.15
CA ILE A 161 -6.91 -11.03 -13.36
C ILE A 161 -5.99 -10.15 -14.20
N LYS A 162 -6.48 -9.59 -15.32
CA LYS A 162 -5.67 -8.73 -16.20
C LYS A 162 -5.17 -7.49 -15.46
N THR A 163 -6.06 -6.79 -14.76
CA THR A 163 -5.68 -5.60 -13.97
C THR A 163 -4.77 -5.98 -12.79
N GLY A 164 -5.05 -7.10 -12.12
CA GLY A 164 -4.24 -7.62 -11.02
C GLY A 164 -2.81 -7.95 -11.47
N PHE A 165 -2.64 -8.58 -12.63
CA PHE A 165 -1.33 -8.87 -13.20
C PHE A 165 -0.54 -7.59 -13.53
N LEU A 166 -1.19 -6.59 -14.15
CA LEU A 166 -0.55 -5.30 -14.42
C LEU A 166 -0.07 -4.60 -13.12
N MET A 167 -0.92 -4.61 -12.09
CA MET A 167 -0.56 -4.05 -10.78
C MET A 167 0.55 -4.84 -10.09
N LEU A 168 0.54 -6.18 -10.21
CA LEU A 168 1.61 -7.02 -9.67
C LEU A 168 2.95 -6.70 -10.33
N THR A 169 2.99 -6.60 -11.66
CA THR A 169 4.20 -6.23 -12.40
C THR A 169 4.73 -4.86 -11.97
N ARG A 170 3.82 -3.89 -11.76
CA ARG A 170 4.18 -2.57 -11.20
C ARG A 170 4.79 -2.70 -9.80
N VAL A 171 4.16 -3.47 -8.91
CA VAL A 171 4.66 -3.66 -7.53
C VAL A 171 6.05 -4.30 -7.55
N ILE A 172 6.28 -5.30 -8.41
CA ILE A 172 7.59 -5.94 -8.59
C ILE A 172 8.62 -4.91 -9.07
N ALA A 173 8.27 -4.07 -10.06
CA ALA A 173 9.17 -3.03 -10.56
C ALA A 173 9.58 -2.03 -9.47
N VAL A 174 8.59 -1.50 -8.73
CA VAL A 174 8.82 -0.55 -7.62
C VAL A 174 9.65 -1.18 -6.50
N THR A 175 9.31 -2.41 -6.10
CA THR A 175 9.98 -3.09 -5.00
C THR A 175 11.41 -3.48 -5.37
N SER A 176 11.66 -3.82 -6.64
CA SER A 176 13.00 -4.13 -7.14
C SER A 176 13.98 -2.97 -6.98
N CYS A 177 13.56 -1.72 -7.23
CA CYS A 177 14.41 -0.54 -7.03
C CYS A 177 14.85 -0.40 -5.56
N VAL A 178 13.88 -0.39 -4.64
CA VAL A 178 14.17 -0.25 -3.20
C VAL A 178 15.02 -1.43 -2.69
N THR A 179 14.76 -2.64 -3.19
CA THR A 179 15.53 -3.84 -2.84
C THR A 179 16.96 -3.75 -3.36
N PHE A 180 17.16 -3.26 -4.58
CA PHE A 180 18.49 -3.09 -5.17
C PHE A 180 19.30 -2.03 -4.42
N ALA A 181 18.69 -0.88 -4.10
CA ALA A 181 19.28 0.16 -3.26
C ALA A 181 19.72 -0.37 -1.88
N ALA A 182 18.88 -1.17 -1.22
CA ALA A 182 19.23 -1.83 0.04
C ALA A 182 20.42 -2.80 -0.13
N GLY A 183 20.44 -3.56 -1.23
CA GLY A 183 21.56 -4.44 -1.56
C GLY A 183 22.87 -3.68 -1.79
N LEU A 184 22.83 -2.51 -2.44
CA LEU A 184 24.00 -1.65 -2.62
C LEU A 184 24.49 -1.05 -1.30
N ALA A 185 23.58 -0.68 -0.39
CA ALA A 185 23.94 -0.20 0.94
C ALA A 185 24.59 -1.30 1.77
N ALA A 186 24.06 -2.53 1.70
CA ALA A 186 24.62 -3.71 2.38
C ALA A 186 26.07 -4.02 1.94
N ARG A 187 26.37 -3.86 0.63
CA ARG A 187 27.72 -4.09 0.10
C ARG A 187 28.76 -3.08 0.58
N GLN A 188 28.33 -1.93 1.08
CA GLN A 188 29.24 -0.92 1.68
C GLN A 188 29.58 -1.23 3.14
N GLY A 189 28.98 -2.26 3.72
CA GLY A 189 29.26 -2.73 5.07
C GLY A 189 28.08 -2.55 6.03
N PRO A 190 28.24 -3.02 7.28
CA PRO A 190 27.17 -3.08 8.26
C PRO A 190 26.72 -1.69 8.73
N ILE A 191 27.64 -0.73 8.89
CA ILE A 191 27.33 0.62 9.38
C ILE A 191 26.47 1.40 8.36
N PRO A 192 26.85 1.51 7.07
CA PRO A 192 25.99 2.15 6.06
C PRO A 192 24.64 1.47 5.89
N MET A 193 24.59 0.14 5.96
CA MET A 193 23.33 -0.60 5.87
C MET A 193 22.39 -0.30 7.04
N ALA A 194 22.91 -0.27 8.27
CA ALA A 194 22.11 0.07 9.45
C ALA A 194 21.51 1.47 9.34
N ALA A 195 22.32 2.46 8.94
CA ALA A 195 21.85 3.83 8.71
C ALA A 195 20.82 3.87 7.58
N PHE A 196 21.11 3.22 6.44
CA PHE A 196 20.20 3.16 5.31
C PHE A 196 18.84 2.58 5.69
N GLN A 197 18.82 1.48 6.46
CA GLN A 197 17.57 0.81 6.81
C GLN A 197 16.70 1.69 7.72
N ILE A 198 17.26 2.35 8.73
CA ILE A 198 16.50 3.28 9.58
C ILE A 198 15.91 4.41 8.72
N CYS A 199 16.74 5.03 7.90
CA CYS A 199 16.36 6.10 6.99
C CYS A 199 15.27 5.66 6.00
N LEU A 200 15.41 4.49 5.40
CA LEU A 200 14.44 3.91 4.47
C LEU A 200 13.11 3.62 5.15
N GLN A 201 13.11 3.11 6.39
CA GLN A 201 11.87 2.85 7.13
C GLN A 201 11.13 4.14 7.46
N VAL A 202 11.83 5.19 7.89
CA VAL A 202 11.21 6.50 8.13
C VAL A 202 10.66 7.08 6.82
N TRP A 203 11.43 6.97 5.73
CA TRP A 203 10.99 7.41 4.40
C TRP A 203 9.75 6.65 3.90
N LEU A 204 9.70 5.31 4.03
CA LEU A 204 8.54 4.51 3.67
C LEU A 204 7.33 4.85 4.55
N THR A 205 7.54 5.03 5.85
CA THR A 205 6.46 5.34 6.80
C THR A 205 5.83 6.70 6.51
N SER A 206 6.65 7.73 6.26
CA SER A 206 6.12 9.05 5.88
C SER A 206 5.41 9.00 4.52
N SER A 207 5.86 8.15 3.59
CA SER A 207 5.21 7.95 2.29
C SER A 207 3.79 7.39 2.40
N LEU A 208 3.48 6.59 3.43
CA LEU A 208 2.14 6.03 3.62
C LEU A 208 1.08 7.11 3.86
N LEU A 209 1.47 8.26 4.40
CA LEU A 209 0.57 9.42 4.55
C LEU A 209 0.19 10.01 3.19
N ALA A 210 1.14 10.05 2.26
CA ALA A 210 0.87 10.45 0.87
C ALA A 210 -0.03 9.45 0.13
N ASP A 211 0.13 8.15 0.41
CA ASP A 211 -0.72 7.09 -0.15
C ASP A 211 -2.19 7.26 0.28
N GLY A 212 -2.44 7.68 1.52
CA GLY A 212 -3.79 8.01 2.00
C GLY A 212 -4.48 9.12 1.18
N LEU A 213 -3.73 10.19 0.84
CA LEU A 213 -4.20 11.26 -0.04
C LEU A 213 -4.43 10.74 -1.47
N ALA A 214 -3.52 9.92 -1.99
CA ALA A 214 -3.62 9.32 -3.31
C ALA A 214 -4.86 8.43 -3.46
N VAL A 215 -5.15 7.56 -2.49
CA VAL A 215 -6.33 6.68 -2.47
C VAL A 215 -7.63 7.51 -2.40
N SER A 216 -7.63 8.61 -1.66
CA SER A 216 -8.76 9.53 -1.59
C SER A 216 -9.02 10.21 -2.93
N GLY A 217 -7.95 10.72 -3.57
CA GLY A 217 -8.02 11.31 -4.91
C GLY A 217 -8.47 10.30 -5.98
N GLN A 218 -7.95 9.07 -5.93
CA GLN A 218 -8.32 7.96 -6.80
C GLN A 218 -9.83 7.71 -6.77
N ALA A 219 -10.45 7.63 -5.58
CA ALA A 219 -11.87 7.34 -5.44
C ALA A 219 -12.76 8.45 -6.02
N ILE A 220 -12.43 9.72 -5.75
CA ILE A 220 -13.18 10.87 -6.27
C ILE A 220 -13.02 10.96 -7.78
N LEU A 221 -11.81 10.73 -8.28
CA LEU A 221 -11.50 10.82 -9.71
C LEU A 221 -12.17 9.68 -10.49
N ALA A 222 -12.12 8.44 -9.98
CA ALA A 222 -12.83 7.31 -10.58
C ALA A 222 -14.33 7.60 -10.73
N TYR A 223 -14.93 8.21 -9.70
CA TYR A 223 -16.32 8.64 -9.73
C TYR A 223 -16.59 9.70 -10.82
N ALA A 224 -15.73 10.72 -10.92
CA ALA A 224 -15.85 11.75 -11.97
C ALA A 224 -15.76 11.16 -13.38
N PHE A 225 -14.86 10.19 -13.61
CA PHE A 225 -14.78 9.47 -14.87
C PHE A 225 -16.02 8.62 -15.15
N THR A 226 -16.61 7.98 -14.14
CA THR A 226 -17.85 7.21 -14.31
C THR A 226 -19.06 8.10 -14.63
N GLU A 227 -19.13 9.30 -14.06
CA GLU A 227 -20.17 10.31 -14.38
C GLU A 227 -19.92 11.02 -15.72
N LYS A 228 -18.76 10.80 -16.36
CA LYS A 228 -18.26 11.56 -17.51
C LYS A 228 -18.17 13.08 -17.23
N ASP A 229 -17.99 13.45 -15.96
CA ASP A 229 -17.80 14.84 -15.55
C ASP A 229 -16.31 15.22 -15.66
N HIS A 230 -15.94 15.68 -16.85
CA HIS A 230 -14.59 16.09 -17.17
C HIS A 230 -14.11 17.28 -16.32
N LYS A 231 -14.99 18.22 -15.96
CA LYS A 231 -14.61 19.39 -15.15
C LYS A 231 -14.23 18.95 -13.74
N LYS A 232 -15.03 18.07 -13.14
CA LYS A 232 -14.74 17.48 -11.83
C LYS A 232 -13.50 16.60 -11.85
N ALA A 233 -13.26 15.86 -12.92
CA ALA A 233 -12.04 15.05 -13.06
C ALA A 233 -10.77 15.93 -13.04
N ILE A 234 -10.75 17.00 -13.83
CA ILE A 234 -9.64 17.96 -13.86
C ILE A 234 -9.47 18.64 -12.50
N THR A 235 -10.56 19.16 -11.94
CA THR A 235 -10.54 19.88 -10.66
C THR A 235 -10.01 18.98 -9.55
N THR A 236 -10.42 17.71 -9.53
CA THR A 236 -9.93 16.71 -8.58
C THR A 236 -8.43 16.47 -8.77
N ALA A 237 -7.97 16.22 -10.00
CA ALA A 237 -6.54 15.98 -10.27
C ALA A 237 -5.66 17.16 -9.82
N ILE A 238 -6.07 18.40 -10.12
CA ILE A 238 -5.36 19.62 -9.71
C ILE A 238 -5.38 19.78 -8.18
N ARG A 239 -6.54 19.64 -7.55
CA ARG A 239 -6.68 19.82 -6.09
C ARG A 239 -5.88 18.80 -5.30
N VAL A 240 -5.90 17.54 -5.70
CA VAL A 240 -5.13 16.49 -5.02
C VAL A 240 -3.64 16.71 -5.24
N ALA A 241 -3.20 17.16 -6.43
CA ALA A 241 -1.80 17.53 -6.66
C ALA A 241 -1.36 18.72 -5.79
N GLN A 242 -2.17 19.77 -5.67
CA GLN A 242 -1.92 20.92 -4.79
C GLN A 242 -1.82 20.49 -3.32
N MET A 243 -2.77 19.67 -2.85
CA MET A 243 -2.70 19.07 -1.51
C MET A 243 -1.45 18.21 -1.34
N GLY A 244 -1.04 17.50 -2.38
CA GLY A 244 0.18 16.70 -2.38
C GLY A 244 1.44 17.55 -2.17
N VAL A 245 1.52 18.74 -2.77
CA VAL A 245 2.62 19.69 -2.50
C VAL A 245 2.60 20.14 -1.04
N VAL A 246 1.44 20.53 -0.53
CA VAL A 246 1.30 21.01 0.87
C VAL A 246 1.68 19.92 1.87
N VAL A 247 1.14 18.71 1.70
CA VAL A 247 1.48 17.55 2.54
C VAL A 247 2.96 17.23 2.42
N GLY A 248 3.51 17.22 1.22
CA GLY A 248 4.92 16.92 1.00
C GLY A 248 5.87 17.94 1.63
N LEU A 249 5.54 19.24 1.60
CA LEU A 249 6.29 20.28 2.31
C LEU A 249 6.15 20.16 3.83
N GLY A 250 4.96 19.83 4.32
CA GLY A 250 4.75 19.53 5.75
C GLY A 250 5.58 18.33 6.20
N LEU A 251 5.62 17.26 5.42
CA LEU A 251 6.43 16.07 5.67
C LEU A 251 7.92 16.37 5.60
N LEU A 252 8.38 17.26 4.71
CA LEU A 252 9.77 17.70 4.69
C LEU A 252 10.18 18.29 6.05
N VAL A 253 9.36 19.20 6.61
CA VAL A 253 9.65 19.83 7.90
C VAL A 253 9.55 18.81 9.04
N ILE A 254 8.50 18.01 9.09
CA ILE A 254 8.25 17.04 10.17
C ILE A 254 9.33 15.95 10.17
N VAL A 255 9.62 15.35 9.01
CA VAL A 255 10.62 14.27 8.91
C VAL A 255 12.03 14.81 9.08
N GLY A 256 12.34 15.97 8.48
CA GLY A 256 13.63 16.62 8.62
C GLY A 256 13.94 16.99 10.07
N GLY A 257 13.03 17.72 10.73
CA GLY A 257 13.17 18.08 12.15
C GLY A 257 13.12 16.85 13.06
N GLY A 258 12.19 15.94 12.81
CA GLY A 258 12.02 14.72 13.60
C GLY A 258 13.24 13.81 13.58
N LEU A 259 13.88 13.61 12.44
CA LEU A 259 15.13 12.85 12.36
C LEU A 259 16.32 13.62 12.93
N TYR A 260 16.40 14.93 12.69
CA TYR A 260 17.52 15.74 13.18
C TYR A 260 17.62 15.71 14.71
N PHE A 261 16.49 15.87 15.40
CA PHE A 261 16.44 15.82 16.86
C PHE A 261 16.24 14.41 17.42
N GLY A 262 15.61 13.51 16.66
CA GLY A 262 15.16 12.19 17.13
C GLY A 262 15.99 11.00 16.67
N ALA A 263 17.03 11.16 15.82
CA ALA A 263 17.85 10.04 15.33
C ALA A 263 18.42 9.18 16.47
N GLY A 264 18.77 9.80 17.61
CA GLY A 264 19.30 9.13 18.80
C GLY A 264 18.31 8.21 19.52
N VAL A 265 17.02 8.19 19.12
CA VAL A 265 16.03 7.21 19.59
C VAL A 265 16.22 5.85 18.90
N PHE A 266 16.65 5.85 17.63
CA PHE A 266 16.83 4.62 16.86
C PHE A 266 18.13 3.89 17.19
N THR A 267 19.21 4.63 17.46
CA THR A 267 20.53 4.05 17.74
C THR A 267 21.40 4.99 18.57
N LYS A 268 22.35 4.40 19.30
CA LYS A 268 23.40 5.11 20.05
C LYS A 268 24.77 5.04 19.37
N ASP A 269 24.90 4.30 18.28
CA ASP A 269 26.16 4.19 17.53
C ASP A 269 26.44 5.51 16.77
N LYS A 270 27.57 6.16 17.11
CA LYS A 270 27.97 7.44 16.54
C LYS A 270 28.23 7.37 15.03
N ASN A 271 28.74 6.26 14.52
CA ASN A 271 29.04 6.09 13.10
C ASN A 271 27.74 5.95 12.28
N VAL A 272 26.77 5.21 12.82
CA VAL A 272 25.44 5.07 12.20
C VAL A 272 24.73 6.43 12.22
N LEU A 273 24.74 7.14 13.35
CA LEU A 273 24.16 8.47 13.46
C LEU A 273 24.78 9.45 12.47
N HIS A 274 26.10 9.46 12.30
CA HIS A 274 26.77 10.31 11.34
C HIS A 274 26.25 10.09 9.90
N LEU A 275 26.13 8.83 9.47
CA LEU A 275 25.57 8.51 8.15
C LEU A 275 24.07 8.85 8.04
N MET A 276 23.30 8.68 9.13
CA MET A 276 21.91 9.14 9.16
C MET A 276 21.83 10.65 8.94
N TYR A 277 22.64 11.46 9.64
CA TYR A 277 22.66 12.92 9.46
C TYR A 277 22.99 13.33 8.02
N LEU A 278 23.87 12.59 7.34
CA LEU A 278 24.13 12.78 5.90
C LEU A 278 22.93 12.39 5.02
N GLY A 279 22.12 11.42 5.44
CA GLY A 279 20.91 10.97 4.73
C GLY A 279 19.68 11.86 4.93
N ILE A 280 19.57 12.57 6.06
CA ILE A 280 18.39 13.39 6.42
C ILE A 280 17.97 14.37 5.31
N PRO A 281 18.87 15.17 4.71
CA PRO A 281 18.48 16.10 3.65
C PRO A 281 17.82 15.40 2.46
N PHE A 282 18.25 14.18 2.14
CA PHE A 282 17.65 13.38 1.06
C PHE A 282 16.28 12.85 1.46
N ILE A 283 16.13 12.31 2.67
CA ILE A 283 14.88 11.74 3.15
C ILE A 283 13.81 12.83 3.25
N ALA A 284 14.14 13.96 3.86
CA ALA A 284 13.24 15.09 4.05
C ALA A 284 12.98 15.82 2.72
N GLY A 285 14.05 16.13 1.98
CA GLY A 285 13.98 16.86 0.71
C GLY A 285 13.23 16.10 -0.40
N THR A 286 13.17 14.77 -0.32
CA THR A 286 12.38 13.97 -1.28
C THR A 286 10.90 13.89 -0.94
N GLN A 287 10.43 14.25 0.26
CA GLN A 287 9.01 14.12 0.63
C GLN A 287 8.05 14.87 -0.30
N PRO A 288 8.34 16.10 -0.79
CA PRO A 288 7.50 16.78 -1.77
C PRO A 288 7.38 16.03 -3.10
N ILE A 289 8.51 15.55 -3.64
CA ILE A 289 8.56 14.78 -4.90
C ILE A 289 7.81 13.47 -4.72
N ASN A 290 8.05 12.80 -3.60
CA ASN A 290 7.43 11.53 -3.27
C ASN A 290 5.92 11.66 -3.16
N THR A 291 5.43 12.67 -2.44
CA THR A 291 3.99 12.90 -2.28
C THR A 291 3.31 13.16 -3.63
N LEU A 292 3.95 13.93 -4.51
CA LEU A 292 3.47 14.12 -5.89
C LEU A 292 3.44 12.81 -6.68
N ALA A 293 4.50 11.99 -6.62
CA ALA A 293 4.54 10.70 -7.28
C ALA A 293 3.38 9.79 -6.86
N PHE A 294 3.14 9.65 -5.55
CA PHE A 294 2.04 8.86 -5.01
C PHE A 294 0.66 9.41 -5.42
N VAL A 295 0.47 10.73 -5.33
CA VAL A 295 -0.79 11.37 -5.77
C VAL A 295 -1.06 11.12 -7.24
N LEU A 296 -0.05 11.28 -8.11
CA LEU A 296 -0.19 11.07 -9.55
C LEU A 296 -0.46 9.60 -9.91
N ASP A 297 0.09 8.66 -9.14
CA ASP A 297 -0.32 7.25 -9.25
C ASP A 297 -1.80 7.06 -8.92
N GLY A 298 -2.28 7.68 -7.82
CA GLY A 298 -3.69 7.69 -7.46
C GLY A 298 -4.57 8.29 -8.56
N VAL A 299 -4.11 9.37 -9.21
CA VAL A 299 -4.78 10.00 -10.36
C VAL A 299 -4.86 9.02 -11.54
N ASN A 300 -3.77 8.34 -11.89
CA ASN A 300 -3.77 7.36 -12.98
C ASN A 300 -4.64 6.13 -12.66
N PHE A 301 -4.65 5.68 -11.41
CA PHE A 301 -5.53 4.60 -10.95
C PHE A 301 -7.00 5.01 -10.98
N GLY A 302 -7.31 6.25 -10.61
CA GLY A 302 -8.67 6.80 -10.67
C GLY A 302 -9.18 6.83 -12.10
N ALA A 303 -8.31 7.18 -13.05
CA ALA A 303 -8.59 7.13 -14.48
C ALA A 303 -8.60 5.70 -15.07
N SER A 304 -8.37 4.66 -14.26
CA SER A 304 -8.24 3.26 -14.69
C SER A 304 -7.13 2.99 -15.71
N ASP A 305 -6.07 3.80 -15.71
CA ASP A 305 -4.94 3.70 -16.65
C ASP A 305 -3.86 2.72 -16.19
N PHE A 306 -4.31 1.50 -15.89
CA PHE A 306 -3.49 0.47 -15.27
C PHE A 306 -2.34 -0.01 -16.16
N ALA A 307 -2.55 -0.05 -17.47
CA ALA A 307 -1.52 -0.45 -18.43
C ALA A 307 -0.39 0.59 -18.50
N TYR A 308 -0.73 1.87 -18.65
CA TYR A 308 0.26 2.94 -18.65
C TYR A 308 1.09 2.90 -17.36
N THR A 309 0.42 2.82 -16.22
CA THR A 309 1.09 2.83 -14.92
C THR A 309 2.01 1.61 -14.73
N ALA A 310 1.67 0.44 -15.28
CA ALA A 310 2.55 -0.72 -15.23
C ALA A 310 3.79 -0.55 -16.13
N TYR A 311 3.59 -0.20 -17.40
CA TYR A 311 4.70 -0.07 -18.36
C TYR A 311 5.63 1.08 -18.02
N SER A 312 5.10 2.23 -17.61
CA SER A 312 5.92 3.36 -17.19
C SER A 312 6.82 2.96 -16.02
N MET A 313 6.26 2.28 -15.00
CA MET A 313 7.03 1.88 -13.82
C MET A 313 8.13 0.87 -14.13
N ILE A 314 7.95 -0.01 -15.12
CA ILE A 314 9.01 -0.92 -15.58
C ILE A 314 10.16 -0.12 -16.21
N ILE A 315 9.85 0.78 -17.16
CA ILE A 315 10.85 1.62 -17.84
C ILE A 315 11.65 2.43 -16.81
N MET A 316 10.94 2.97 -15.83
CA MET A 316 11.52 3.81 -14.80
C MET A 316 12.32 3.01 -13.80
N ALA A 317 11.91 1.77 -13.49
CA ALA A 317 12.68 0.87 -12.66
C ALA A 317 14.01 0.51 -13.33
N ILE A 318 14.01 0.22 -14.64
CA ILE A 318 15.24 -0.04 -15.41
C ILE A 318 16.18 1.17 -15.36
N ALA A 319 15.67 2.37 -15.64
CA ALA A 319 16.43 3.60 -15.57
C ALA A 319 16.98 3.86 -14.15
N SER A 320 16.17 3.59 -13.12
CA SER A 320 16.54 3.80 -11.72
C SER A 320 17.61 2.83 -11.26
N ILE A 321 17.46 1.53 -11.53
CA ILE A 321 18.46 0.50 -11.22
C ILE A 321 19.81 0.83 -11.89
N THR A 322 19.76 1.33 -13.13
CA THR A 322 20.95 1.77 -13.86
C THR A 322 21.60 2.96 -13.15
N SER A 323 20.82 3.97 -12.77
CA SER A 323 21.31 5.14 -12.03
C SER A 323 21.85 4.78 -10.65
N GLU A 324 21.22 3.83 -9.95
CA GLU A 324 21.62 3.32 -8.63
C GLU A 324 23.00 2.66 -8.72
N TYR A 325 23.21 1.79 -9.70
CA TYR A 325 24.50 1.15 -9.90
C TYR A 325 25.62 2.16 -10.19
N LEU A 326 25.38 3.10 -11.12
CA LEU A 326 26.37 4.10 -11.51
C LEU A 326 26.71 5.08 -10.38
N LEU A 327 25.69 5.61 -9.68
CA LEU A 327 25.87 6.59 -8.62
C LEU A 327 26.40 5.97 -7.35
N ALA A 328 25.99 4.74 -6.99
CA ALA A 328 26.58 4.02 -5.87
C ALA A 328 28.06 3.72 -6.12
N LYS A 329 28.46 3.39 -7.35
CA LYS A 329 29.87 3.22 -7.72
C LYS A 329 30.66 4.53 -7.62
N ALA A 330 30.07 5.66 -8.00
CA ALA A 330 30.75 6.96 -8.02
C ALA A 330 30.81 7.66 -6.65
N ARG A 331 29.75 7.56 -5.83
CA ARG A 331 29.58 8.34 -4.59
C ARG A 331 29.18 7.49 -3.36
N GLY A 332 29.26 6.17 -3.45
CA GLY A 332 28.95 5.27 -2.33
C GLY A 332 27.55 5.48 -1.76
N TYR A 333 27.46 5.61 -0.44
CA TYR A 333 26.21 5.73 0.32
C TYR A 333 25.33 6.89 -0.15
N ILE A 334 25.92 8.06 -0.37
CA ILE A 334 25.20 9.25 -0.83
C ILE A 334 24.70 9.06 -2.27
N GLY A 335 25.47 8.33 -3.09
CA GLY A 335 25.08 7.96 -4.45
C GLY A 335 23.77 7.19 -4.52
N ILE A 336 23.51 6.29 -3.55
CA ILE A 336 22.25 5.54 -3.46
C ILE A 336 21.08 6.50 -3.24
N TRP A 337 21.23 7.49 -2.35
CA TRP A 337 20.18 8.46 -2.09
C TRP A 337 19.87 9.33 -3.31
N TYR A 338 20.90 9.81 -4.03
CA TYR A 338 20.69 10.53 -5.29
C TYR A 338 19.90 9.71 -6.31
N ALA A 339 20.21 8.42 -6.42
CA ALA A 339 19.50 7.53 -7.34
C ALA A 339 18.03 7.33 -6.93
N LEU A 340 17.72 7.24 -5.63
CA LEU A 340 16.34 7.21 -5.14
C LEU A 340 15.58 8.53 -5.40
N ILE A 341 16.28 9.68 -5.38
CA ILE A 341 15.69 10.96 -5.82
C ILE A 341 15.33 10.88 -7.31
N ILE A 342 16.25 10.40 -8.16
CA ILE A 342 16.01 10.24 -9.60
C ILE A 342 14.83 9.31 -9.83
N TYR A 343 14.76 8.18 -9.12
CA TYR A 343 13.64 7.25 -9.18
C TYR A 343 12.29 7.95 -8.91
N MET A 344 12.18 8.70 -7.82
CA MET A 344 10.94 9.42 -7.48
C MET A 344 10.66 10.62 -8.41
N GLY A 345 11.71 11.27 -8.90
CA GLY A 345 11.62 12.34 -9.89
C GLY A 345 11.05 11.83 -11.20
N LEU A 346 11.61 10.74 -11.74
CA LEU A 346 11.09 10.05 -12.91
C LEU A 346 9.62 9.66 -12.69
N ARG A 347 9.28 9.13 -11.50
CA ARG A 347 7.90 8.77 -11.07
C ARG A 347 6.93 9.91 -11.20
N THR A 348 7.32 11.07 -10.70
CA THR A 348 6.54 12.28 -10.81
C THR A 348 6.40 12.72 -12.27
N VAL A 349 7.50 12.73 -13.04
CA VAL A 349 7.49 13.14 -14.44
C VAL A 349 6.57 12.26 -15.28
N ALA A 350 6.61 10.94 -15.14
CA ALA A 350 5.72 10.04 -15.86
C ALA A 350 4.24 10.34 -15.53
N GLY A 351 3.92 10.54 -14.26
CA GLY A 351 2.58 10.94 -13.83
C GLY A 351 2.10 12.23 -14.48
N VAL A 352 2.91 13.29 -14.43
CA VAL A 352 2.59 14.60 -15.03
C VAL A 352 2.49 14.49 -16.54
N TRP A 353 3.42 13.77 -17.19
CA TRP A 353 3.48 13.59 -18.63
C TRP A 353 2.21 12.93 -19.17
N ARG A 354 1.66 11.93 -18.47
CA ARG A 354 0.43 11.26 -18.90
C ARG A 354 -0.76 12.20 -18.96
N VAL A 355 -0.91 13.06 -17.95
CA VAL A 355 -1.98 14.05 -17.88
C VAL A 355 -1.73 15.18 -18.88
N GLY A 356 -0.50 15.72 -18.92
CA GLY A 356 -0.11 16.85 -19.75
C GLY A 356 -0.18 16.58 -21.26
N THR A 357 0.17 15.36 -21.71
CA THR A 357 0.05 14.98 -23.13
C THR A 357 -1.39 14.72 -23.58
N ALA A 358 -2.37 14.79 -22.67
CA ALA A 358 -3.78 14.52 -22.96
C ALA A 358 -3.97 13.20 -23.74
N THR A 359 -3.26 12.15 -23.31
CA THR A 359 -3.31 10.82 -23.92
C THR A 359 -4.13 9.85 -23.06
N GLY A 360 -4.54 8.72 -23.66
CA GLY A 360 -5.32 7.71 -22.94
C GLY A 360 -6.66 8.24 -22.40
N PRO A 361 -6.97 8.03 -21.11
CA PRO A 361 -8.21 8.55 -20.50
C PRO A 361 -8.34 10.07 -20.56
N TRP A 362 -7.24 10.80 -20.71
CA TRP A 362 -7.20 12.27 -20.69
C TRP A 362 -7.42 12.93 -22.06
N ARG A 363 -7.79 12.17 -23.10
CA ARG A 363 -8.01 12.69 -24.47
C ARG A 363 -8.97 13.88 -24.55
N PHE A 364 -9.94 13.97 -23.64
CA PHE A 364 -10.88 15.09 -23.57
C PHE A 364 -10.20 16.45 -23.29
N LEU A 365 -8.96 16.47 -22.79
CA LEU A 365 -8.19 17.70 -22.61
C LEU A 365 -7.73 18.32 -23.94
N ARG A 366 -7.58 17.54 -25.02
CA ARG A 366 -7.13 18.07 -26.33
C ARG A 366 -8.13 19.07 -26.92
N GLY A 367 -9.42 18.83 -26.72
CA GLY A 367 -10.48 19.73 -27.20
C GLY A 367 -10.47 21.11 -26.55
N ARG A 368 -9.77 21.27 -25.41
CA ARG A 368 -9.60 22.55 -24.70
C ARG A 368 -8.28 23.26 -24.97
N MET A 369 -7.25 22.55 -25.44
CA MET A 369 -5.98 23.17 -25.84
C MET A 369 -6.06 23.79 -27.25
N LEU A 370 -7.08 23.43 -28.03
CA LEU A 370 -7.34 23.91 -29.39
C LEU A 370 -8.47 24.96 -29.44
N SER A 371 -9.04 25.34 -28.28
CA SER A 371 -10.07 26.38 -28.10
C SER A 371 -9.51 27.49 -27.23
#